data_AF-A0A7V2T4W0-F1
#
_entry.id   AF-A0A7V2T4W0-F1
#
_cell.length_a   1.000
_cell.length_b   1.000
_cell.length_c   1.000
_cell.angle_alpha   90.00
_cell.angle_beta   90.00
_cell.angle_gamma   90.00
#
_symmetry.space_group_name_H-M   'P 1'
#
loop_
_entity.id
_entity.type
_entity.pdbx_description
1 polymer ?
#
loop_
_entity_poly.entity_id
_entity_poly.type
_entity_poly.pdbx_seq_one_letter_code
_entity_poly.pdbx_strand_id
1 'polypeptide(L)'
;ARGVDVGRSLCERELLGTARAILDRAASLGREVILPVDAVVATELRPNIDTRVVPVDGVGPEEMILDVGPATVKRIVDRLSSCRTLLWNGPLGAFEIPPFDRGTVEVARAVAELTEAGRLESIAGGGDTVAALAHAGVLERLSYVSTAGGAFLEFIEGRELPGLAALERAAERANTG
;
A
#
# COMPACT_ATOMS: atom_id res chain seq x y z
N ALA A 1 -15.17 5.42 6.29
CA ALA A 1 -15.95 5.98 5.15
C ALA A 1 -17.26 5.24 4.87
N ARG A 2 -17.26 3.90 4.80
CA ARG A 2 -18.43 3.05 4.49
C ARG A 2 -19.39 2.76 5.67
N GLY A 3 -19.20 3.43 6.82
CA GLY A 3 -20.07 3.25 8.00
C GLY A 3 -19.77 2.00 8.84
N VAL A 4 -18.64 1.32 8.60
CA VAL A 4 -18.16 0.18 9.40
C VAL A 4 -17.48 0.70 10.66
N ASP A 5 -17.77 0.09 11.81
CA ASP A 5 -17.06 0.37 13.06
C ASP A 5 -15.68 -0.29 13.04
N VAL A 6 -14.68 0.43 13.51
CA VAL A 6 -13.28 -0.01 13.52
C VAL A 6 -12.71 -0.07 14.93
N GLY A 7 -13.55 0.04 15.97
CA GLY A 7 -13.10 -0.02 17.36
C GLY A 7 -12.06 1.05 17.68
N ARG A 8 -10.92 0.61 18.24
CA ARG A 8 -9.76 1.46 18.58
C ARG A 8 -8.74 1.61 17.45
N SER A 9 -9.06 1.15 16.23
CA SER A 9 -8.15 1.28 15.08
C SER A 9 -7.82 2.75 14.79
N LEU A 10 -6.60 2.98 14.30
CA LEU A 10 -6.19 4.29 13.82
C LEU A 10 -7.13 4.77 12.70
N CYS A 11 -7.79 5.91 12.90
CA CYS A 11 -8.73 6.46 11.94
C CYS A 11 -8.84 7.98 12.08
N GLU A 12 -8.55 8.69 10.99
CA GLU A 12 -8.74 10.14 10.85
C GLU A 12 -10.22 10.45 10.56
N ARG A 13 -11.00 10.67 11.62
CA ARG A 13 -12.46 10.85 11.55
C ARG A 13 -12.85 12.11 10.79
N GLU A 14 -12.00 13.13 10.83
CA GLU A 14 -12.12 14.39 10.09
C GLU A 14 -11.99 14.21 8.58
N LEU A 15 -11.29 13.17 8.10
CA LEU A 15 -11.11 12.89 6.68
C LEU A 15 -12.20 11.99 6.09
N LEU A 16 -13.24 11.63 6.85
CA LEU A 16 -14.32 10.76 6.38
C LEU A 16 -15.04 11.32 5.15
N GLY A 17 -15.22 12.64 5.08
CA GLY A 17 -15.80 13.30 3.91
C GLY A 17 -14.93 13.13 2.66
N THR A 18 -13.63 13.39 2.79
CA THR A 18 -12.64 13.21 1.73
C THR A 18 -12.59 11.76 1.25
N ALA A 19 -12.54 10.79 2.17
CA ALA A 19 -12.52 9.38 1.82
C ALA A 19 -13.77 8.94 1.05
N ARG A 20 -14.96 9.47 1.38
CA ARG A 20 -16.19 9.21 0.61
C ARG A 20 -16.11 9.81 -0.79
N ALA A 21 -15.66 11.07 -0.90
CA ALA A 21 -15.50 11.72 -2.19
C ALA A 21 -14.53 10.96 -3.12
N ILE A 22 -13.44 10.41 -2.57
CA ILE A 22 -12.50 9.55 -3.33
C ILE A 22 -13.20 8.30 -3.84
N LEU A 23 -13.96 7.60 -2.99
CA LEU A 23 -14.70 6.39 -3.39
C LEU A 23 -15.74 6.69 -4.48
N ASP A 24 -16.50 7.77 -4.32
CA ASP A 24 -17.52 8.19 -5.29
C ASP A 24 -16.87 8.59 -6.62
N ARG A 25 -15.75 9.31 -6.57
CA ARG A 25 -15.00 9.69 -7.76
C ARG A 25 -14.46 8.47 -8.49
N ALA A 26 -13.85 7.52 -7.78
CA ALA A 26 -13.36 6.29 -8.37
C ALA A 26 -14.49 5.51 -9.05
N ALA A 27 -15.64 5.36 -8.38
CA ALA A 27 -16.83 4.72 -8.96
C ALA A 27 -17.31 5.44 -10.23
N SER A 28 -17.38 6.78 -10.21
CA SER A 28 -17.79 7.58 -11.39
C SER A 28 -16.86 7.41 -12.61
N LEU A 29 -15.60 7.03 -12.36
CA LEU A 29 -14.58 6.80 -13.39
C LEU A 29 -14.43 5.31 -13.76
N GLY A 30 -15.29 4.43 -13.22
CA GLY A 30 -15.18 2.98 -13.41
C GLY A 30 -13.88 2.40 -12.85
N ARG A 31 -13.30 3.04 -11.83
CA ARG A 31 -12.08 2.57 -11.14
C ARG A 31 -12.46 1.77 -9.91
N GLU A 32 -11.92 0.57 -9.82
CA GLU A 32 -12.14 -0.29 -8.66
C GLU A 32 -11.30 0.18 -7.48
N VAL A 33 -11.92 0.33 -6.32
CA VAL A 33 -11.24 0.51 -5.03
C VAL A 33 -11.47 -0.74 -4.19
N ILE A 34 -10.40 -1.50 -3.98
CA ILE A 34 -10.39 -2.67 -3.11
C ILE A 34 -10.12 -2.19 -1.69
N LEU A 35 -11.06 -2.46 -0.79
CA LEU A 35 -10.88 -2.28 0.65
C LEU A 35 -10.83 -3.65 1.32
N PRO A 36 -10.25 -3.75 2.54
CA PRO A 36 -10.27 -4.98 3.32
C PRO A 36 -11.69 -5.51 3.53
N VAL A 37 -11.82 -6.84 3.47
CA VAL A 37 -13.05 -7.58 3.78
C VAL A 37 -12.95 -8.32 5.10
N ASP A 38 -11.72 -8.58 5.54
CA ASP A 38 -11.36 -9.13 6.83
C ASP A 38 -10.05 -8.48 7.34
N ALA A 39 -9.82 -8.58 8.65
CA ALA A 39 -8.72 -7.94 9.34
C ALA A 39 -8.15 -8.87 10.42
N VAL A 40 -6.85 -8.72 10.67
CA VAL A 40 -6.20 -9.23 11.87
C VAL A 40 -6.31 -8.16 12.94
N VAL A 41 -6.91 -8.52 14.07
CA VAL A 41 -7.18 -7.59 15.18
C VAL A 41 -6.56 -8.09 16.48
N ALA A 42 -6.19 -7.13 17.33
CA ALA A 42 -5.77 -7.36 18.72
C ALA A 42 -6.23 -6.20 19.60
N THR A 43 -6.12 -6.35 20.92
CA THR A 43 -6.40 -5.26 21.87
C THR A 43 -5.21 -4.32 22.05
N GLU A 44 -4.00 -4.73 21.66
CA GLU A 44 -2.78 -3.95 21.82
C GLU A 44 -1.81 -4.25 20.67
N LEU A 45 -1.02 -3.24 20.28
CA LEU A 45 0.09 -3.40 19.35
C LEU A 45 1.35 -3.83 20.12
N ARG A 46 1.53 -5.15 20.26
CA ARG A 46 2.68 -5.75 20.93
C ARG A 46 3.10 -7.05 20.23
N PRO A 47 4.41 -7.38 20.18
CA PRO A 47 4.84 -8.62 19.56
C PRO A 47 4.26 -9.86 20.27
N ASN A 48 3.91 -10.87 19.48
CA ASN A 48 3.45 -12.20 19.92
C ASN A 48 2.23 -12.16 20.85
N ILE A 49 1.32 -11.21 20.63
CA ILE A 49 0.01 -11.19 21.30
C ILE A 49 -0.97 -12.13 20.60
N ASP A 50 -1.98 -12.59 21.34
CA ASP A 50 -3.12 -13.30 20.75
C ASP A 50 -3.85 -12.38 19.78
N THR A 51 -4.17 -12.91 18.61
CA THR A 51 -4.86 -12.19 17.54
C THR A 51 -6.12 -12.93 17.12
N ARG A 52 -7.04 -12.18 16.53
CA ARG A 52 -8.25 -12.72 15.89
C ARG A 52 -8.26 -12.29 14.43
N VAL A 53 -8.79 -13.16 13.57
CA VAL A 53 -9.16 -12.79 12.20
C VAL A 53 -10.68 -12.64 12.18
N VAL A 54 -11.14 -11.46 11.79
CA VAL A 54 -12.58 -11.13 11.76
C VAL A 54 -12.94 -10.47 10.43
N PRO A 55 -14.18 -10.64 9.95
CA PRO A 55 -14.75 -9.72 8.97
C PRO A 55 -14.62 -8.28 9.44
N VAL A 56 -14.52 -7.31 8.52
CA VAL A 56 -14.32 -5.90 8.90
C VAL A 56 -15.45 -5.31 9.77
N ASP A 57 -16.65 -5.87 9.71
CA ASP A 57 -17.79 -5.51 10.57
C ASP A 57 -17.86 -6.31 11.88
N GLY A 58 -16.89 -7.19 12.12
CA GLY A 58 -16.74 -8.01 13.32
C GLY A 58 -15.67 -7.51 14.29
N VAL A 59 -15.13 -6.30 14.09
CA VAL A 59 -14.12 -5.70 14.98
C VAL A 59 -14.77 -5.31 16.31
N GLY A 60 -14.25 -5.84 17.41
CA GLY A 60 -14.72 -5.51 18.76
C GLY A 60 -14.39 -4.08 19.16
N PRO A 61 -15.14 -3.50 20.13
CA PRO A 61 -14.98 -2.10 20.52
C PRO A 61 -13.58 -1.78 21.09
N GLU A 62 -12.96 -2.74 21.76
CA GLU A 62 -11.60 -2.62 22.33
C GLU A 62 -10.50 -3.14 21.39
N GLU A 63 -10.87 -3.67 20.23
CA GLU A 63 -9.91 -4.20 19.26
C GLU A 63 -9.45 -3.11 18.30
N MET A 64 -8.25 -3.29 17.74
CA MET A 64 -7.71 -2.47 16.66
C MET A 64 -7.26 -3.38 15.52
N ILE A 65 -7.46 -2.91 14.28
CA ILE A 65 -6.98 -3.52 13.05
C ILE A 65 -5.48 -3.24 12.94
N LEU A 66 -4.69 -4.30 12.83
CA LEU A 66 -3.22 -4.22 12.79
C LEU A 66 -2.62 -4.84 11.52
N ASP A 67 -3.37 -5.68 10.82
CA ASP A 67 -3.02 -6.19 9.49
C ASP A 67 -4.29 -6.57 8.72
N VAL A 68 -4.16 -6.79 7.42
CA VAL A 68 -5.25 -7.33 6.60
C VAL A 68 -5.42 -8.83 6.85
N GLY A 69 -6.66 -9.32 6.77
CA GLY A 69 -6.93 -10.74 6.89
C GLY A 69 -6.62 -11.54 5.61
N PRO A 70 -6.61 -12.87 5.69
CA PRO A 70 -6.28 -13.76 4.57
C PRO A 70 -7.25 -13.65 3.39
N ALA A 71 -8.53 -13.35 3.60
CA ALA A 71 -9.48 -13.17 2.49
C ALA A 71 -9.17 -11.88 1.70
N THR A 72 -8.73 -10.83 2.40
CA THR A 72 -8.25 -9.58 1.79
C THR A 72 -6.97 -9.79 1.01
N VAL A 73 -5.98 -10.50 1.59
CA VAL A 73 -4.74 -10.87 0.88
C VAL A 73 -5.06 -11.60 -0.41
N LYS A 74 -5.92 -12.63 -0.34
CA LYS A 74 -6.34 -13.39 -1.52
C LYS A 74 -6.94 -12.47 -2.59
N ARG A 75 -7.84 -11.57 -2.21
CA ARG A 75 -8.48 -10.63 -3.15
C ARG A 75 -7.47 -9.71 -3.83
N ILE A 76 -6.48 -9.21 -3.09
CA ILE A 76 -5.40 -8.38 -3.63
C ILE A 76 -4.58 -9.19 -4.65
N VAL A 77 -4.14 -10.39 -4.28
CA VAL A 77 -3.33 -11.27 -5.15
C VAL A 77 -4.08 -11.71 -6.41
N ASP A 78 -5.36 -12.06 -6.28
CA ASP A 78 -6.23 -12.38 -7.42
C ASP A 78 -6.31 -11.18 -8.39
N ARG A 79 -6.43 -9.96 -7.86
CA ARG A 79 -6.47 -8.75 -8.68
C ARG A 79 -5.13 -8.49 -9.37
N LEU A 80 -4.02 -8.62 -8.65
CA LEU A 80 -2.66 -8.42 -9.19
C LEU A 80 -2.39 -9.30 -10.40
N SER A 81 -2.94 -10.52 -10.43
CA SER A 81 -2.81 -11.45 -11.56
C SER A 81 -3.40 -10.94 -12.88
N SER A 82 -4.27 -9.93 -12.82
CA SER A 82 -4.87 -9.25 -13.97
C SER A 82 -4.21 -7.91 -14.33
N CYS A 83 -3.30 -7.42 -13.49
CA CYS A 83 -2.56 -6.18 -13.69
C CYS A 83 -1.30 -6.44 -14.52
N ARG A 84 -0.88 -5.43 -15.30
CA ARG A 84 0.44 -5.44 -15.96
C ARG A 84 1.48 -4.57 -15.28
N THR A 85 1.03 -3.61 -14.48
CA THR A 85 1.91 -2.68 -13.76
C THR A 85 1.36 -2.49 -12.36
N LEU A 86 2.25 -2.54 -11.37
CA LEU A 86 1.99 -2.23 -9.98
C LEU A 86 2.83 -1.03 -9.58
N LEU A 87 2.17 -0.09 -8.91
CA LEU A 87 2.82 0.97 -8.15
C LEU A 87 2.48 0.75 -6.67
N TRP A 88 3.49 0.52 -5.83
CA TRP A 88 3.29 0.19 -4.42
C TRP A 88 3.93 1.23 -3.49
N ASN A 89 3.09 1.79 -2.62
CA ASN A 89 3.50 2.61 -1.49
C ASN A 89 2.70 2.22 -0.23
N GLY A 90 3.43 1.94 0.86
CA GLY A 90 2.90 1.64 2.19
C GLY A 90 2.69 0.14 2.46
N PRO A 91 3.05 -0.38 3.65
CA PRO A 91 2.71 -1.73 4.07
C PRO A 91 1.18 -1.88 4.30
N LEU A 92 0.70 -3.12 4.35
CA LEU A 92 -0.73 -3.43 4.60
C LEU A 92 -1.07 -3.54 6.09
N GLY A 93 -0.07 -3.67 6.94
CA GLY A 93 -0.18 -3.84 8.39
C GLY A 93 1.05 -3.31 9.11
N ALA A 94 1.06 -3.42 10.44
CA ALA A 94 2.16 -3.04 11.32
C ALA A 94 3.32 -4.06 11.24
N PHE A 95 3.96 -4.14 10.06
CA PHE A 95 4.90 -5.20 9.69
C PHE A 95 6.13 -5.31 10.59
N GLU A 96 6.45 -4.27 11.34
CA GLU A 96 7.56 -4.23 12.29
C GLU A 96 7.28 -5.10 13.52
N ILE A 97 6.02 -5.46 13.78
CA ILE A 97 5.58 -6.13 15.00
C ILE A 97 4.85 -7.44 14.65
N PRO A 98 5.52 -8.61 14.79
CA PRO A 98 4.87 -9.89 14.55
C PRO A 98 3.70 -10.13 15.52
N PRO A 99 2.57 -10.69 15.07
CA PRO A 99 2.36 -11.34 13.76
C PRO A 99 1.68 -10.44 12.70
N PHE A 100 1.79 -9.11 12.82
CA PHE A 100 1.07 -8.13 11.96
C PHE A 100 1.80 -7.81 10.64
N ASP A 101 2.73 -8.66 10.24
CA ASP A 101 3.52 -8.57 9.02
C ASP A 101 3.00 -9.47 7.89
N ARG A 102 2.19 -10.46 8.23
CA ARG A 102 1.81 -11.56 7.34
C ARG A 102 1.14 -11.09 6.05
N GLY A 103 0.16 -10.19 6.13
CA GLY A 103 -0.54 -9.67 4.97
C GLY A 103 0.41 -8.94 4.02
N THR A 104 1.29 -8.11 4.57
CA THR A 104 2.32 -7.41 3.80
C THR A 104 3.30 -8.38 3.14
N VAL A 105 3.81 -9.36 3.89
CA VAL A 105 4.78 -10.36 3.39
C VAL A 105 4.17 -11.26 2.31
N GLU A 106 2.94 -11.74 2.50
CA GLU A 106 2.25 -12.60 1.55
C GLU A 106 1.99 -11.87 0.22
N VAL A 107 1.51 -10.63 0.27
CA VAL A 107 1.33 -9.81 -0.94
C VAL A 107 2.69 -9.49 -1.60
N ALA A 108 3.72 -9.17 -0.81
CA ALA A 108 5.06 -8.89 -1.34
C ALA A 108 5.63 -10.07 -2.14
N ARG A 109 5.48 -11.29 -1.61
CA ARG A 109 5.94 -12.52 -2.28
C ARG A 109 5.17 -12.78 -3.57
N ALA A 110 3.86 -12.60 -3.57
CA ALA A 110 3.05 -12.75 -4.78
C ALA A 110 3.44 -11.72 -5.87
N VAL A 111 3.70 -10.48 -5.49
CA VAL A 111 4.20 -9.44 -6.41
C VAL A 111 5.54 -9.84 -7.03
N ALA A 112 6.48 -10.31 -6.21
CA ALA A 112 7.78 -10.77 -6.68
C ALA A 112 7.67 -11.94 -7.66
N GLU A 113 6.85 -12.95 -7.35
CA GLU A 113 6.60 -14.09 -8.22
C GLU A 113 6.00 -13.67 -9.58
N LEU A 114 5.03 -12.76 -9.58
CA LEU A 114 4.45 -12.22 -10.81
C LEU A 114 5.46 -11.40 -11.62
N THR A 115 6.38 -10.71 -10.94
CA THR A 115 7.41 -9.89 -11.56
C THR A 115 8.47 -10.77 -12.25
N GLU A 116 9.01 -11.75 -11.54
CA GLU A 116 9.98 -12.70 -12.09
C GLU A 116 9.40 -13.53 -13.24
N ALA A 117 8.10 -13.83 -13.20
CA ALA A 117 7.38 -14.48 -14.30
C ALA A 117 7.17 -13.56 -15.52
N GLY A 118 7.59 -12.30 -15.48
CA GLY A 118 7.39 -11.31 -16.54
C GLY A 118 5.93 -10.91 -16.75
N ARG A 119 5.07 -11.14 -15.75
CA ARG A 119 3.63 -10.87 -15.82
C ARG A 119 3.26 -9.51 -15.25
N LEU A 120 4.11 -8.92 -14.42
CA LEU A 120 3.88 -7.68 -13.70
C LEU A 120 5.14 -6.82 -13.69
N GLU A 121 5.04 -5.57 -14.13
CA GLU A 121 6.05 -4.54 -13.89
C GLU A 121 5.81 -3.92 -12.51
N SER A 122 6.70 -4.16 -11.56
CA SER A 122 6.51 -3.73 -10.16
C SER A 122 7.43 -2.57 -9.78
N ILE A 123 6.82 -1.44 -9.42
CA ILE A 123 7.48 -0.23 -8.97
C ILE A 123 7.09 0.00 -7.51
N ALA A 124 8.07 0.04 -6.62
CA ALA A 124 7.83 0.35 -5.20
C ALA A 124 8.59 1.61 -4.77
N GLY A 125 8.04 2.35 -3.81
CA GLY A 125 8.72 3.50 -3.22
C GLY A 125 8.13 3.94 -1.89
N GLY A 126 8.90 4.74 -1.15
CA GLY A 126 8.64 5.12 0.23
C GLY A 126 9.45 4.29 1.22
N GLY A 127 9.95 4.92 2.29
CA GLY A 127 10.86 4.29 3.26
C GLY A 127 10.28 3.02 3.89
N ASP A 128 9.04 3.09 4.35
CA ASP A 128 8.37 1.94 4.99
C ASP A 128 8.08 0.82 4.00
N THR A 129 7.72 1.13 2.75
CA THR A 129 7.55 0.12 1.69
C THR A 129 8.86 -0.63 1.43
N VAL A 130 9.97 0.11 1.31
CA VAL A 130 11.30 -0.48 1.09
C VAL A 130 11.69 -1.37 2.27
N ALA A 131 11.47 -0.91 3.50
CA ALA A 131 11.73 -1.70 4.70
C ALA A 131 10.87 -2.97 4.76
N ALA A 132 9.58 -2.88 4.44
CA ALA A 132 8.67 -4.03 4.40
C ALA A 132 9.04 -5.05 3.31
N LEU A 133 9.43 -4.59 2.12
CA LEU A 133 9.91 -5.45 1.03
C LEU A 133 11.22 -6.17 1.39
N ALA A 134 12.13 -5.47 2.08
CA ALA A 134 13.35 -6.06 2.61
C ALA A 134 13.05 -7.10 3.69
N HIS A 135 12.14 -6.81 4.63
CA HIS A 135 11.64 -7.75 5.64
C HIS A 135 11.03 -9.00 5.01
N ALA A 136 10.26 -8.84 3.94
CA ALA A 136 9.68 -9.95 3.19
C ALA A 136 10.70 -10.76 2.35
N GLY A 137 11.93 -10.26 2.19
CA GLY A 137 13.01 -10.91 1.44
C GLY A 137 12.84 -10.82 -0.08
N VAL A 138 12.16 -9.79 -0.59
CA VAL A 138 11.80 -9.69 -2.03
C VAL A 138 12.32 -8.44 -2.71
N LEU A 139 13.09 -7.60 -2.03
CA LEU A 139 13.50 -6.28 -2.53
C LEU A 139 14.14 -6.34 -3.93
N GLU A 140 15.07 -7.28 -4.14
CA GLU A 140 15.80 -7.49 -5.39
C GLU A 140 14.98 -8.21 -6.48
N ARG A 141 13.74 -8.59 -6.17
CA ARG A 141 12.84 -9.34 -7.07
C ARG A 141 11.77 -8.46 -7.70
N LEU A 142 11.75 -7.15 -7.39
CA LEU A 142 10.87 -6.16 -8.01
C LEU A 142 11.53 -5.54 -9.25
N SER A 143 10.74 -5.00 -10.18
CA SER A 143 11.27 -4.34 -11.39
C SER A 143 12.06 -3.06 -11.04
N TYR A 144 11.56 -2.26 -10.10
CA TYR A 144 12.22 -1.05 -9.64
C TYR A 144 11.83 -0.68 -8.21
N VAL A 145 12.82 -0.34 -7.40
CA VAL A 145 12.63 0.16 -6.04
C VAL A 145 13.23 1.55 -5.92
N SER A 146 12.37 2.53 -5.66
CA SER A 146 12.78 3.91 -5.44
C SER A 146 13.20 4.12 -3.98
N THR A 147 14.44 4.56 -3.79
CA THR A 147 14.94 5.07 -2.50
C THR A 147 14.60 6.54 -2.27
N ALA A 148 13.96 7.21 -3.24
CA ALA A 148 13.74 8.65 -3.23
C ALA A 148 12.60 9.11 -2.30
N GLY A 149 12.06 8.23 -1.45
CA GLY A 149 11.12 8.56 -0.38
C GLY A 149 9.98 9.49 -0.83
N GLY A 150 9.93 10.70 -0.26
CA GLY A 150 8.92 11.72 -0.58
C GLY A 150 9.00 12.28 -2.00
N ALA A 151 10.18 12.36 -2.61
CA ALA A 151 10.32 12.88 -3.97
C ALA A 151 9.67 11.96 -5.01
N PHE A 152 9.67 10.65 -4.76
CA PHE A 152 8.95 9.68 -5.59
C PHE A 152 7.43 9.93 -5.55
N LEU A 153 6.88 10.17 -4.37
CA LEU A 153 5.46 10.46 -4.20
C LEU A 153 5.07 11.80 -4.82
N GLU A 154 5.86 12.85 -4.60
CA GLU A 154 5.63 14.17 -5.21
C GLU A 154 5.61 14.09 -6.75
N PHE A 155 6.51 13.29 -7.33
CA PHE A 155 6.54 13.05 -8.77
C PHE A 155 5.27 12.34 -9.25
N ILE A 156 4.81 11.31 -8.54
CA ILE A 156 3.58 10.56 -8.88
C ILE A 156 2.33 11.44 -8.74
N GLU A 157 2.33 12.35 -7.78
CA GLU A 157 1.28 13.36 -7.62
C GLU A 157 1.25 14.39 -8.77
N GLY A 158 2.24 14.35 -9.67
CA GLY A 158 2.34 15.25 -10.82
C GLY A 158 2.92 16.62 -10.47
N ARG A 159 3.61 16.75 -9.33
CA ARG A 159 4.30 17.99 -8.96
C ARG A 159 5.59 18.12 -9.75
N GLU A 160 5.94 19.35 -10.11
CA GLU A 160 7.22 19.65 -10.74
C GLU A 160 8.36 19.44 -9.72
N LEU A 161 9.34 18.61 -10.07
CA LEU A 161 10.54 18.43 -9.26
C LEU A 161 11.55 19.53 -9.60
N PRO A 162 11.94 20.42 -8.65
CA PRO A 162 12.82 21.55 -8.96
C PRO A 162 14.16 21.14 -9.59
N GLY A 163 14.70 19.99 -9.18
CA GLY A 163 15.93 19.43 -9.74
C GLY A 163 15.78 18.97 -11.20
N LEU A 164 14.66 18.34 -11.57
CA LEU A 164 14.39 17.92 -12.94
C LEU A 164 14.15 19.14 -13.84
N ALA A 165 13.36 20.10 -13.36
CA ALA A 165 13.09 21.34 -14.07
C ALA A 165 14.37 22.16 -14.31
N ALA A 166 15.33 22.13 -13.38
CA ALA A 166 16.63 22.77 -13.58
C ALA A 166 17.45 22.11 -14.71
N LEU A 167 17.41 20.78 -14.83
CA LEU A 167 18.08 20.04 -15.90
C LEU A 167 17.41 20.26 -17.26
N GLU A 168 16.07 20.27 -17.32
CA GLU A 168 15.32 20.57 -18.54
C GLU A 168 15.67 21.96 -19.08
N ARG A 169 15.65 22.98 -18.20
CA ARG A 169 16.07 24.35 -18.54
C ARG A 169 17.54 24.42 -19.00
N ALA A 170 18.42 23.59 -18.45
CA ALA A 170 19.82 23.55 -18.87
C ALA A 170 19.97 22.90 -20.26
N ALA A 171 19.23 21.82 -20.52
CA ALA A 171 19.23 21.14 -21.82
C ALA A 171 18.66 22.03 -22.93
N GLU A 172 17.59 22.78 -22.66
CA GLU A 172 17.02 23.75 -23.60
C GLU A 172 18.05 24.82 -23.99
N ARG A 173 18.77 25.39 -23.00
CA ARG A 173 19.81 26.40 -23.26
C ARG A 173 20.94 25.85 -24.12
N ALA A 174 21.34 24.60 -23.90
CA ALA A 174 22.40 23.95 -24.66
C ALA A 174 22.03 23.65 -26.12
N ASN A 175 20.73 23.50 -26.43
CA ASN A 175 20.25 23.26 -27.79
C ASN A 175 19.93 24.54 -28.59
N THR A 176 19.86 25.70 -27.92
CA THR A 176 19.60 27.00 -28.55
C THR A 176 20.84 27.89 -28.73
N GLY A 177 22.03 27.43 -28.30
CA GLY A 177 23.31 28.13 -28.45
C GLY A 177 24.22 27.45 -29.45
#